data_AF-A0AAE9ZCF1-F1
#
_entry.id   AF-A0AAE9ZCF1-F1
#
_cell.length_a   1.000
_cell.length_b   1.000
_cell.length_c   1.000
_cell.angle_alpha   90.00
_cell.angle_beta   90.00
_cell.angle_gamma   90.00
#
_symmetry.space_group_name_H-M   'P 1'
#
loop_
_entity.id
_entity.type
_entity.pdbx_description
1 polymer ?
#
loop_
_entity_poly.entity_id
_entity_poly.type
_entity_poly.pdbx_seq_one_letter_code
_entity_poly.pdbx_strand_id
1 'polypeptide(L)'
;MATLFKFFILAAGILTVSACASDPGPRYGQQPSISIPYDPYDFDPDDLFAEAQTHCEAYGLNAQFDGETVDPQSVRWRYRHYLCL
;
A
#
# COMPACT_ATOMS: atom_id res chain seq x y z
N MET A 1 -0.28 4.31 60.15
CA MET A 1 0.27 5.38 59.29
C MET A 1 0.76 4.70 58.02
N ALA A 2 -0.09 4.51 56.98
CA ALA A 2 -0.34 5.43 55.85
C ALA A 2 0.99 5.89 55.23
N THR A 3 1.42 5.45 54.03
CA THR A 3 0.91 5.77 52.67
C THR A 3 1.49 4.75 51.66
N LEU A 4 0.72 3.95 50.90
CA LEU A 4 0.11 4.25 49.60
C LEU A 4 1.00 4.99 48.60
N PHE A 5 1.72 4.25 47.74
CA PHE A 5 2.07 4.70 46.38
C PHE A 5 1.88 3.55 45.40
N LYS A 6 0.69 3.54 44.77
CA LYS A 6 0.38 2.78 43.57
C LYS A 6 1.17 3.38 42.42
N PHE A 7 2.17 2.67 41.89
CA PHE A 7 2.67 2.93 40.53
C PHE A 7 2.15 1.81 39.62
N PHE A 8 0.92 2.02 39.17
CA PHE A 8 0.37 1.42 37.97
C PHE A 8 1.12 2.07 36.79
N ILE A 9 2.16 1.42 36.27
CA ILE A 9 2.69 1.76 34.95
C ILE A 9 2.13 0.73 33.97
N LEU A 10 0.95 1.07 33.45
CA LEU A 10 0.48 0.65 32.15
C LEU A 10 1.42 1.29 31.12
N ALA A 11 2.30 0.49 30.51
CA ALA A 11 2.91 0.79 29.23
C ALA A 11 2.45 -0.35 28.29
N ALA A 12 1.27 -0.25 27.70
CA ALA A 12 1.02 0.48 26.46
C ALA A 12 1.90 -0.02 25.31
N GLY A 13 1.31 -0.84 24.45
CA GLY A 13 1.57 -0.79 23.01
C GLY A 13 2.66 -1.70 22.48
N ILE A 14 2.54 -3.02 22.64
CA ILE A 14 3.11 -3.93 21.62
C ILE A 14 2.13 -3.92 20.44
N LEU A 15 2.22 -2.89 19.60
CA LEU A 15 1.69 -2.93 18.24
C LEU A 15 2.72 -3.67 17.38
N THR A 16 2.77 -4.99 17.51
CA THR A 16 3.36 -5.82 16.46
C THR A 16 2.40 -5.78 15.27
N VAL A 17 2.58 -4.79 14.39
CA VAL A 17 2.07 -4.85 13.02
C VAL A 17 2.95 -5.85 12.26
N SER A 18 2.86 -7.12 12.63
CA SER A 18 3.43 -8.23 11.87
C SER A 18 2.31 -8.88 11.05
N ALA A 19 1.86 -8.19 10.02
CA ALA A 19 0.94 -8.77 9.04
C ALA A 19 1.14 -8.22 7.62
N CYS A 20 2.31 -7.68 7.29
CA CYS A 20 2.74 -7.53 5.90
C CYS A 20 3.92 -8.47 5.66
N ALA A 21 3.71 -9.76 5.92
CA ALA A 21 4.71 -10.79 5.68
C ALA A 21 4.00 -12.03 5.12
N SER A 22 3.49 -11.90 3.89
CA SER A 22 3.23 -13.01 2.97
C SER A 22 2.83 -12.43 1.61
N ASP A 23 3.70 -11.65 0.97
CA ASP A 23 3.69 -11.64 -0.49
C ASP A 23 4.76 -12.63 -0.93
N PRO A 24 4.39 -13.82 -1.45
CA PRO A 24 5.37 -14.70 -2.05
C PRO A 24 5.89 -13.93 -3.27
N GLY A 25 7.11 -13.40 -3.16
CA GLY A 25 7.73 -12.62 -4.23
C GLY A 25 7.50 -13.24 -5.60
N PRO A 26 7.49 -12.42 -6.67
CA PRO A 26 6.95 -12.77 -7.97
C PRO A 26 7.37 -14.18 -8.39
N ARG A 27 6.38 -15.06 -8.56
CA ARG A 27 6.59 -16.42 -9.08
C ARG A 27 7.31 -16.30 -10.42
N TYR A 28 8.35 -17.11 -10.66
CA TYR A 28 9.07 -17.15 -11.94
C TYR A 28 8.08 -17.15 -13.12
N GLY A 29 8.01 -16.03 -13.85
CA GLY A 29 7.08 -15.82 -14.99
C GLY A 29 5.92 -14.82 -14.76
N GLN A 30 5.70 -14.31 -13.54
CA GLN A 30 4.82 -13.16 -13.31
C GLN A 30 5.66 -11.93 -13.00
N GLN A 31 5.59 -10.94 -13.90
CA GLN A 31 6.14 -9.62 -13.65
C GLN A 31 5.34 -8.96 -12.51
N PRO A 32 5.99 -8.51 -11.42
CA PRO A 32 5.28 -7.79 -10.37
C PRO A 32 4.57 -6.57 -10.95
N SER A 33 3.34 -6.32 -10.52
CA SER A 33 2.50 -5.23 -11.01
C SER A 33 1.48 -4.82 -9.95
N ILE A 34 1.04 -3.56 -10.00
CA ILE A 34 0.05 -3.00 -9.09
C ILE A 34 -1.06 -2.29 -9.88
N SER A 35 -2.29 -2.39 -9.38
CA SER A 35 -3.45 -1.68 -9.90
C SER A 35 -4.07 -0.84 -8.80
N ILE A 36 -4.06 0.48 -8.95
CA ILE A 36 -4.50 1.42 -7.92
C ILE A 36 -5.86 1.99 -8.31
N PRO A 37 -6.93 1.74 -7.53
CA PRO A 37 -8.20 2.40 -7.73
C PRO A 37 -8.08 3.88 -7.35
N TYR A 38 -8.61 4.77 -8.19
CA TYR A 38 -8.62 6.20 -7.91
C TYR A 38 -9.85 6.87 -8.50
N ASP A 39 -10.15 8.05 -7.98
CA ASP A 39 -11.16 8.95 -8.50
C ASP A 39 -10.49 10.03 -9.36
N PRO A 40 -10.79 10.13 -10.67
CA PRO A 40 -10.15 11.09 -11.55
C PRO A 40 -10.54 12.55 -11.27
N TYR A 41 -11.55 12.79 -10.43
CA TYR A 41 -11.98 14.14 -10.05
C TYR A 41 -11.33 14.65 -8.77
N ASP A 42 -10.86 13.74 -7.92
CA ASP A 42 -10.37 14.05 -6.57
C ASP A 42 -8.87 13.75 -6.36
N PHE A 43 -8.17 13.14 -7.34
CA PHE A 43 -6.82 12.62 -7.15
C PHE A 43 -5.76 13.15 -8.13
N ASP A 44 -4.54 13.35 -7.62
CA ASP A 44 -3.38 13.76 -8.41
C ASP A 44 -2.69 12.54 -9.05
N PRO A 45 -2.41 12.55 -10.37
CA PRO A 45 -1.66 11.48 -11.03
C PRO A 45 -0.27 11.21 -10.45
N ASP A 46 0.39 12.18 -9.82
CA ASP A 46 1.72 12.03 -9.24
C ASP A 46 1.70 11.20 -7.94
N ASP A 47 0.65 11.35 -7.13
CA ASP A 47 0.45 10.56 -5.91
C ASP A 47 0.28 9.06 -6.24
N LEU A 48 -0.45 8.76 -7.32
CA LEU A 48 -0.62 7.39 -7.81
C LEU A 48 0.70 6.78 -8.28
N PHE A 49 1.55 7.58 -8.93
CA PHE A 49 2.87 7.13 -9.33
C PHE A 49 3.77 6.89 -8.11
N ALA A 50 3.75 7.78 -7.11
CA ALA A 50 4.53 7.63 -5.89
C ALA A 50 4.14 6.36 -5.10
N GLU A 51 2.84 6.06 -5.02
CA GLU A 51 2.35 4.82 -4.42
C GLU A 51 2.81 3.58 -5.20
N ALA A 52 2.67 3.59 -6.53
CA ALA A 52 3.16 2.50 -7.38
C ALA A 52 4.68 2.32 -7.27
N GLN A 53 5.44 3.41 -7.22
CA GLN A 53 6.88 3.40 -7.06
C GLN A 53 7.27 2.77 -5.72
N THR A 54 6.61 3.17 -4.62
CA THR A 54 6.84 2.57 -3.29
C THR A 54 6.58 1.06 -3.30
N HIS A 55 5.54 0.61 -4.02
CA HIS A 55 5.26 -0.81 -4.19
C HIS A 55 6.36 -1.54 -4.97
N CYS A 56 6.81 -0.99 -6.11
CA CYS A 56 7.84 -1.62 -6.94
C CYS A 56 9.24 -1.62 -6.28
N GLU A 57 9.55 -0.59 -5.48
CA GLU A 57 10.80 -0.51 -4.72
C GLU A 57 10.95 -1.64 -3.70
N ALA A 58 9.84 -2.16 -3.16
CA ALA A 58 9.86 -3.34 -2.29
C ALA A 58 10.43 -4.59 -2.98
N TYR A 59 10.38 -4.63 -4.33
CA TYR A 59 10.96 -5.67 -5.16
C TYR A 59 12.31 -5.26 -5.79
N GLY A 60 12.81 -4.06 -5.50
CA GLY A 60 14.04 -3.52 -6.11
C GLY A 60 13.88 -3.11 -7.58
N LEU A 61 12.64 -2.79 -7.99
CA LEU A 61 12.26 -2.46 -9.37
C LEU A 61 11.67 -1.05 -9.42
N ASN A 62 11.50 -0.48 -10.62
CA ASN A 62 10.86 0.81 -10.83
C ASN A 62 9.42 0.63 -11.33
N ALA A 63 8.54 1.54 -10.95
CA ALA A 63 7.20 1.59 -11.51
C ALA A 63 7.23 2.15 -12.94
N GLN A 64 6.60 1.44 -13.88
CA GLN A 64 6.30 1.91 -15.22
C GLN A 64 4.79 1.91 -15.42
N PHE A 65 4.24 3.02 -15.89
CA PHE A 65 2.82 3.10 -16.23
C PHE A 65 2.49 2.18 -17.40
N ASP A 66 1.47 1.33 -17.23
CA ASP A 66 1.01 0.35 -18.22
C ASP A 66 -0.28 0.80 -18.90
N GLY A 67 -1.25 1.27 -18.12
CA GLY A 67 -2.54 1.68 -18.65
C GLY A 67 -3.58 2.01 -17.58
N GLU A 68 -4.81 2.21 -18.03
CA GLU A 68 -5.94 2.57 -17.17
C GLU A 68 -7.20 1.81 -17.58
N THR A 69 -7.98 1.36 -16.61
CA THR A 69 -9.28 0.71 -16.81
C THR A 69 -10.37 1.50 -16.10
N VAL A 70 -11.50 1.72 -16.77
CA VAL A 70 -12.70 2.33 -16.17
C VAL A 70 -13.53 1.24 -15.49
N ASP A 71 -14.02 1.49 -14.27
CA ASP A 71 -14.96 0.58 -13.62
C ASP A 71 -16.31 0.60 -14.38
N PRO A 72 -16.76 -0.52 -14.99
CA PRO A 72 -18.04 -0.54 -15.69
C PRO A 72 -19.24 -0.40 -14.74
N GLN A 73 -19.06 -0.63 -13.44
CA GLN A 73 -20.11 -0.50 -12.42
C GLN A 73 -20.11 0.88 -11.74
N SER A 74 -19.14 1.74 -12.04
CA SER A 74 -19.02 3.07 -11.45
C SER A 74 -18.48 4.10 -12.44
N VAL A 75 -19.22 5.18 -12.66
CA VAL A 75 -18.73 6.33 -13.45
C VAL A 75 -17.66 7.15 -12.72
N ARG A 76 -17.45 6.88 -11.42
CA ARG A 76 -16.55 7.64 -10.54
C ARG A 76 -15.19 6.98 -10.38
N TRP A 77 -15.12 5.64 -10.40
CA TRP A 77 -13.88 4.93 -10.10
C TRP A 77 -13.15 4.48 -11.36
N ARG A 78 -11.83 4.59 -11.32
CA ARG A 78 -10.92 4.10 -12.34
C ARG A 78 -9.77 3.35 -11.69
N TYR A 79 -9.07 2.53 -12.47
CA TYR A 79 -7.92 1.77 -12.02
C TYR A 79 -6.72 2.13 -12.87
N ARG A 80 -5.62 2.48 -12.24
CA ARG A 80 -4.36 2.77 -12.91
C ARG A 80 -3.39 1.61 -12.70
N HIS A 81 -2.82 1.11 -13.79
CA HIS A 81 -1.99 -0.08 -13.80
C HIS A 81 -0.52 0.30 -14.00
N TYR A 82 0.33 -0.33 -13.21
CA TYR A 82 1.78 -0.16 -13.26
C TYR A 82 2.47 -1.52 -13.26
N LEU A 83 3.49 -1.65 -14.11
CA LEU A 83 4.43 -2.76 -14.11
C LEU A 83 5.64 -2.39 -13.25
N CYS A 84 6.18 -3.35 -12.51
CA CYS A 84 7.44 -3.19 -11.81
C CYS A 84 8.56 -3.82 -12.66
N LEU A 85 9.48 -2.97 -13.14
CA LEU A 85 10.53 -3.30 -14.11
C LEU A 85 11.94 -2.94 -13.65
#